data_AF-A0A6P4Z9D9-F1
#
_entry.id   AF-A0A6P4Z9D9-F1
#
_cell.length_a   1.000
_cell.length_b   1.000
_cell.length_c   1.000
_cell.angle_alpha   90.00
_cell.angle_beta   90.00
_cell.angle_gamma   90.00
#
_symmetry.space_group_name_H-M   'P 1'
#
loop_
_entity.id
_entity.type
_entity.pdbx_description
1 polymer ?
#
loop_
_entity_poly.entity_id
_entity_poly.type
_entity_poly.pdbx_seq_one_letter_code
_entity_poly.pdbx_strand_id
1 'polypeptide(L)'
;MANWVCDDFDDCTDGSDEAVCELEDEGDWIAVQGGWILDSIGQNAAYAVADSSRGSIWNAGGQNQYYNNWYIVMDFQVPHTVQHLRLINYGDLYHDIMSFRLETSPTAEPYQWTEVYFTDTAQVEHSIPQIFSGFSGSGRYWRFTATETFEGWQPWLKDLKFHGFITPEETTTTTAPTTIPTTTTEAETTTTTVAPPIPTTSTTQATTFTLPTEPDNNSTSPPPTAPLINATQRMGEGGAVGASTGGASGGAVAGGVVGTLAVLGVVGAAGGYLLYKKKRTAVEPKA
;
A
#
# COMPACT_ATOMS: atom_id res chain seq x y z
N MET A 1 30.23 0.47 1.37
CA MET A 1 29.13 -0.38 0.89
C MET A 1 28.24 0.55 0.09
N ALA A 2 28.11 0.35 -1.21
CA ALA A 2 27.25 1.18 -2.04
C ALA A 2 25.79 0.91 -1.64
N ASN A 3 25.06 1.96 -1.31
CA ASN A 3 23.65 1.90 -0.97
C ASN A 3 22.90 2.07 -2.30
N TRP A 4 22.37 0.98 -2.84
CA TRP A 4 21.61 0.99 -4.08
C TRP A 4 20.22 1.58 -3.79
N VAL A 5 19.81 2.58 -4.55
CA VAL A 5 18.56 3.31 -4.35
C VAL A 5 17.76 3.18 -5.65
N CYS A 6 16.68 2.38 -5.65
CA CYS A 6 15.74 2.31 -6.77
C CYS A 6 14.71 3.45 -6.58
N ASP A 7 14.96 4.68 -7.03
CA ASP A 7 14.03 5.81 -6.84
C ASP A 7 13.31 6.32 -8.09
N ASP A 8 13.47 5.67 -9.24
CA ASP A 8 12.77 6.02 -10.50
C ASP A 8 13.11 7.46 -10.98
N PHE A 9 14.16 8.07 -10.43
CA PHE A 9 14.77 9.32 -10.88
C PHE A 9 16.06 9.01 -11.61
N ASP A 10 16.16 9.46 -12.86
CA ASP A 10 17.41 9.56 -13.62
C ASP A 10 18.26 10.67 -12.97
N ASP A 11 18.90 10.36 -11.83
CA ASP A 11 19.73 11.30 -11.09
C ASP A 11 21.24 11.07 -11.32
N CYS A 12 21.61 10.03 -12.06
CA CYS A 12 22.98 9.68 -12.37
C CYS A 12 23.30 9.69 -13.88
N THR A 13 24.12 10.68 -14.26
CA THR A 13 24.73 10.92 -15.60
C THR A 13 25.41 9.70 -16.28
N ASP A 14 25.52 8.55 -15.62
CA ASP A 14 26.19 7.35 -16.12
C ASP A 14 25.26 6.14 -16.32
N GLY A 15 23.94 6.29 -16.10
CA GLY A 15 22.92 5.25 -16.38
C GLY A 15 23.18 3.91 -15.70
N SER A 16 23.91 3.90 -14.58
CA SER A 16 24.40 2.68 -13.92
C SER A 16 23.54 2.21 -12.75
N ASP A 17 22.61 3.02 -12.28
CA ASP A 17 21.66 2.73 -11.21
C ASP A 17 20.25 2.41 -11.72
N GLU A 18 19.92 2.77 -12.98
CA GLU A 18 18.72 2.28 -13.68
C GLU A 18 18.89 0.85 -14.24
N ALA A 19 20.12 0.32 -14.24
CA ALA A 19 20.40 -1.02 -14.72
C ALA A 19 19.91 -2.07 -13.71
N VAL A 20 18.65 -2.46 -13.85
CA VAL A 20 18.06 -3.71 -13.33
C VAL A 20 17.55 -3.62 -11.88
N CYS A 21 16.43 -2.92 -11.66
CA CYS A 21 15.39 -3.39 -10.73
C CYS A 21 14.39 -4.32 -11.48
N GLU A 22 14.77 -4.88 -12.65
CA GLU A 22 14.07 -6.02 -13.23
C GLU A 22 14.33 -7.19 -12.30
N LEU A 23 13.28 -7.64 -11.62
CA LEU A 23 13.35 -8.89 -10.89
C LEU A 23 13.62 -9.97 -11.94
N GLU A 24 14.70 -10.74 -11.81
CA GLU A 24 15.02 -11.86 -12.72
C GLU A 24 14.06 -13.06 -12.55
N ASP A 25 12.96 -12.86 -11.82
CA ASP A 25 11.97 -13.87 -11.51
C ASP A 25 10.88 -13.95 -12.60
N GLU A 26 10.22 -15.09 -12.67
CA GLU A 26 9.07 -15.26 -13.57
C GLU A 26 7.93 -14.31 -13.17
N GLY A 27 7.55 -13.41 -14.09
CA GLY A 27 6.42 -12.52 -13.92
C GLY A 27 6.65 -11.14 -14.51
N ASP A 28 5.64 -10.30 -14.38
CA ASP A 28 5.66 -8.90 -14.75
C ASP A 28 5.09 -8.05 -13.60
N TRP A 29 5.40 -6.76 -13.61
CA TRP A 29 4.71 -5.80 -12.76
C TRP A 29 3.24 -5.67 -13.19
N ILE A 30 2.34 -6.08 -12.30
CA ILE A 30 0.90 -6.01 -12.45
C ILE A 30 0.48 -4.55 -12.21
N ALA A 31 0.05 -3.87 -13.27
CA ALA A 31 -0.52 -2.54 -13.18
C ALA A 31 -1.94 -2.61 -12.58
N VAL A 32 -2.05 -2.34 -11.28
CA VAL A 32 -3.36 -2.20 -10.63
C VAL A 32 -4.12 -1.07 -11.30
N GLN A 33 -5.33 -1.35 -11.78
CA GLN A 33 -6.17 -0.33 -12.41
C GLN A 33 -7.19 0.21 -11.42
N GLY A 34 -7.58 1.48 -11.57
CA GLY A 34 -8.60 2.09 -10.69
C GLY A 34 -9.93 1.32 -10.64
N GLY A 35 -10.31 0.65 -11.74
CA GLY A 35 -11.49 -0.22 -11.79
C GLY A 35 -11.36 -1.56 -11.06
N TRP A 36 -10.16 -1.92 -10.58
CA TRP A 36 -9.93 -3.13 -9.81
C TRP A 36 -10.12 -2.92 -8.32
N ILE A 37 -10.16 -1.67 -7.83
CA ILE A 37 -10.42 -1.37 -6.43
C ILE A 37 -11.89 -1.65 -6.14
N LEU A 38 -12.18 -2.69 -5.34
CA LEU A 38 -13.53 -3.06 -4.94
C LEU A 38 -13.99 -2.34 -3.69
N ASP A 39 -13.07 -2.17 -2.73
CA ASP A 39 -13.35 -1.55 -1.44
C ASP A 39 -12.06 -0.95 -0.87
N SER A 40 -12.19 0.12 -0.09
CA SER A 40 -11.08 0.70 0.65
C SER A 40 -11.61 1.52 1.80
N ILE A 41 -10.89 1.56 2.91
CA ILE A 41 -11.24 2.49 3.99
C ILE A 41 -10.63 3.88 3.72
N GLY A 42 -11.41 4.91 4.03
CA GLY A 42 -10.96 6.29 4.04
C GLY A 42 -11.79 7.25 3.19
N GLN A 43 -11.58 8.55 3.38
CA GLN A 43 -12.28 9.60 2.64
C GLN A 43 -11.73 9.84 1.23
N ASN A 44 -10.41 9.64 1.03
CA ASN A 44 -9.79 9.72 -0.29
C ASN A 44 -9.58 8.31 -0.83
N ALA A 45 -10.11 8.04 -2.02
CA ALA A 45 -10.21 6.67 -2.49
C ALA A 45 -8.86 6.11 -2.97
N ALA A 46 -8.68 4.82 -2.71
CA ALA A 46 -7.47 4.06 -3.04
C ALA A 46 -7.15 4.00 -4.54
N TYR A 47 -7.97 4.57 -5.43
CA TYR A 47 -7.61 4.74 -6.84
C TYR A 47 -6.30 5.53 -7.02
N ALA A 48 -5.94 6.38 -6.04
CA ALA A 48 -4.71 7.16 -6.07
C ALA A 48 -3.46 6.28 -6.18
N VAL A 49 -3.42 5.11 -5.54
CA VAL A 49 -2.27 4.20 -5.66
C VAL A 49 -2.27 3.39 -6.95
N ALA A 50 -3.36 3.44 -7.73
CA ALA A 50 -3.54 2.72 -8.99
C ALA A 50 -3.40 3.63 -10.22
N ASP A 51 -3.50 4.95 -10.08
CA ASP A 51 -3.51 5.88 -11.20
C ASP A 51 -2.10 6.23 -11.73
N SER A 52 -1.04 5.74 -11.09
CA SER A 52 0.38 6.02 -11.40
C SER A 52 0.76 7.50 -11.44
N SER A 53 -0.13 8.39 -10.97
CA SER A 53 0.06 9.82 -11.06
C SER A 53 0.93 10.29 -9.90
N ARG A 54 2.02 10.99 -10.21
CA ARG A 54 3.05 11.38 -9.21
C ARG A 54 2.55 12.31 -8.08
N GLY A 55 1.29 12.75 -8.12
CA GLY A 55 0.71 13.69 -7.16
C GLY A 55 -0.49 13.16 -6.39
N SER A 56 -1.01 11.97 -6.73
CA SER A 56 -2.11 11.35 -5.98
C SER A 56 -1.55 10.58 -4.79
N ILE A 57 -2.28 10.60 -3.67
CA ILE A 57 -1.97 9.77 -2.49
C ILE A 57 -3.24 9.09 -2.02
N TRP A 58 -3.13 7.82 -1.65
CA TRP A 58 -4.14 7.20 -0.81
C TRP A 58 -4.00 7.76 0.60
N ASN A 59 -5.02 8.50 1.05
CA ASN A 59 -5.10 9.08 2.38
C ASN A 59 -6.34 8.49 3.07
N ALA A 60 -6.11 7.46 3.88
CA ALA A 60 -7.17 6.66 4.49
C ALA A 60 -7.83 7.36 5.71
N GLY A 61 -8.19 8.63 5.57
CA GLY A 61 -8.69 9.48 6.65
C GLY A 61 -10.08 9.11 7.17
N GLY A 62 -10.53 9.77 8.24
CA GLY A 62 -11.85 9.53 8.85
C GLY A 62 -11.87 8.43 9.90
N GLN A 63 -10.71 7.85 10.22
CA GLN A 63 -10.52 6.95 11.36
C GLN A 63 -9.76 7.67 12.47
N ASN A 64 -9.86 7.14 13.69
CA ASN A 64 -9.04 7.62 14.81
C ASN A 64 -7.56 7.27 14.59
N GLN A 65 -6.68 8.03 15.23
CA GLN A 65 -5.27 7.64 15.37
C GLN A 65 -5.18 6.24 16.00
N TYR A 66 -4.22 5.44 15.54
CA TYR A 66 -4.00 4.03 15.89
C TYR A 66 -5.12 3.06 15.48
N TYR A 67 -5.86 3.38 14.41
CA TYR A 67 -6.88 2.47 13.87
C TYR A 67 -6.31 1.13 13.38
N ASN A 68 -5.09 1.15 12.82
CA ASN A 68 -4.26 -0.05 12.56
C ASN A 68 -4.92 -1.14 11.69
N ASN A 69 -5.87 -0.75 10.85
CA ASN A 69 -6.58 -1.67 9.97
C ASN A 69 -7.01 -0.98 8.66
N TRP A 70 -6.14 -0.13 8.11
CA TRP A 70 -6.45 0.58 6.86
C TRP A 70 -6.21 -0.33 5.66
N TYR A 71 -7.25 -0.62 4.88
CA TYR A 71 -7.18 -1.63 3.83
C TYR A 71 -7.59 -1.12 2.45
N ILE A 72 -7.10 -1.83 1.43
CA ILE A 72 -7.50 -1.77 0.03
C ILE A 72 -7.82 -3.20 -0.42
N VAL A 73 -9.02 -3.43 -0.95
CA VAL A 73 -9.44 -4.69 -1.58
C VAL A 73 -9.46 -4.51 -3.09
N MET A 74 -8.83 -5.45 -3.78
CA MET A 74 -8.65 -5.45 -5.23
C MET A 74 -9.21 -6.73 -5.87
N ASP A 75 -9.72 -6.61 -7.10
CA ASP A 75 -10.04 -7.73 -8.00
C ASP A 75 -9.14 -7.66 -9.24
N PHE A 76 -8.18 -8.58 -9.32
CA PHE A 76 -7.26 -8.68 -10.45
C PHE A 76 -7.92 -9.26 -11.72
N GLN A 77 -9.25 -9.47 -11.70
CA GLN A 77 -10.10 -10.01 -12.77
C GLN A 77 -9.86 -11.48 -13.09
N VAL A 78 -8.62 -11.94 -13.00
CA VAL A 78 -8.19 -13.34 -13.09
C VAL A 78 -7.25 -13.69 -11.94
N PRO A 79 -7.15 -14.97 -11.55
CA PRO A 79 -6.18 -15.41 -10.56
C PRO A 79 -4.74 -15.05 -10.96
N HIS A 80 -4.00 -14.45 -10.04
CA HIS A 80 -2.57 -14.20 -10.21
C HIS A 80 -1.79 -14.82 -9.05
N THR A 81 -0.60 -15.31 -9.37
CA THR A 81 0.43 -15.68 -8.40
C THR A 81 1.33 -14.48 -8.22
N VAL A 82 1.30 -13.85 -7.04
CA VAL A 82 2.13 -12.70 -6.68
C VAL A 82 3.30 -13.16 -5.82
N GLN A 83 4.49 -12.63 -6.13
CA GLN A 83 5.73 -12.97 -5.43
C GLN A 83 6.44 -11.74 -4.85
N HIS A 84 6.16 -10.56 -5.39
CA HIS A 84 6.72 -9.31 -4.88
C HIS A 84 5.67 -8.22 -4.77
N LEU A 85 5.93 -7.30 -3.84
CA LEU A 85 5.16 -6.09 -3.63
C LEU A 85 6.10 -4.91 -3.65
N ARG A 86 5.77 -3.86 -4.40
CA ARG A 86 6.44 -2.55 -4.33
C ARG A 86 5.52 -1.55 -3.67
N LEU A 87 6.05 -0.85 -2.68
CA LEU A 87 5.35 0.15 -1.89
C LEU A 87 6.14 1.46 -1.92
N ILE A 88 5.47 2.59 -2.14
CA ILE A 88 6.06 3.93 -1.97
C ILE A 88 5.27 4.71 -0.93
N ASN A 89 5.88 4.94 0.23
CA ASN A 89 5.35 5.81 1.27
C ASN A 89 5.41 7.29 0.84
N TYR A 90 4.67 8.16 1.53
CA TYR A 90 4.75 9.59 1.28
C TYR A 90 6.15 10.14 1.57
N GLY A 91 6.78 9.68 2.65
CA GLY A 91 8.13 10.05 3.08
C GLY A 91 8.13 10.95 4.32
N ASP A 92 7.17 10.80 5.24
CA ASP A 92 7.16 11.53 6.51
C ASP A 92 7.17 10.59 7.73
N LEU A 93 7.10 11.14 8.94
CA LEU A 93 7.09 10.38 10.19
C LEU A 93 5.69 10.24 10.80
N TYR A 94 4.63 10.66 10.12
CA TYR A 94 3.28 10.62 10.70
C TYR A 94 2.44 9.53 10.04
N HIS A 95 2.51 9.49 8.71
CA HIS A 95 1.62 8.76 7.83
C HIS A 95 2.32 7.59 7.14
N ASP A 96 3.64 7.50 7.20
CA ASP A 96 4.37 6.40 6.57
C ASP A 96 4.05 5.05 7.25
N ILE A 97 3.76 4.06 6.40
CA ILE A 97 3.46 2.69 6.81
C ILE A 97 4.74 2.02 7.31
N MET A 98 4.68 1.44 8.51
CA MET A 98 5.75 0.63 9.10
C MET A 98 5.46 -0.86 9.03
N SER A 99 4.17 -1.22 9.12
CA SER A 99 3.72 -2.60 9.11
C SER A 99 2.51 -2.76 8.21
N PHE A 100 2.49 -3.86 7.47
CA PHE A 100 1.33 -4.26 6.70
C PHE A 100 1.24 -5.79 6.61
N ARG A 101 0.05 -6.25 6.24
CA ARG A 101 -0.19 -7.63 5.77
C ARG A 101 -0.75 -7.61 4.36
N LEU A 102 -0.45 -8.68 3.63
CA LEU A 102 -1.01 -8.98 2.33
C LEU A 102 -1.77 -10.30 2.40
N GLU A 103 -3.00 -10.27 1.92
CA GLU A 103 -3.92 -11.41 1.95
C GLU A 103 -4.51 -11.63 0.55
N THR A 104 -4.83 -12.88 0.23
CA THR A 104 -5.47 -13.24 -1.03
C THR A 104 -6.72 -14.09 -0.79
N SER A 105 -7.63 -14.08 -1.76
CA SER A 105 -8.81 -14.93 -1.78
C SER A 105 -9.15 -15.40 -3.20
N PRO A 106 -9.56 -16.67 -3.37
CA PRO A 106 -10.06 -17.16 -4.64
C PRO A 106 -11.53 -16.74 -4.91
N THR A 107 -12.30 -16.38 -3.89
CA THR A 107 -13.74 -16.10 -3.97
C THR A 107 -14.10 -14.71 -3.42
N ALA A 108 -15.18 -14.10 -3.92
CA ALA A 108 -15.68 -12.81 -3.42
C ALA A 108 -16.81 -12.94 -2.37
N GLU A 109 -17.61 -14.01 -2.42
CA GLU A 109 -18.85 -14.13 -1.63
C GLU A 109 -18.97 -15.50 -0.91
N PRO A 110 -18.58 -15.59 0.37
CA PRO A 110 -17.74 -14.62 1.08
C PRO A 110 -16.29 -14.68 0.60
N TYR A 111 -15.55 -13.60 0.83
CA TYR A 111 -14.09 -13.67 0.81
C TYR A 111 -13.60 -14.68 1.85
N GLN A 112 -12.67 -15.52 1.42
CA GLN A 112 -11.87 -16.40 2.28
C GLN A 112 -10.44 -15.91 2.25
N TRP A 113 -10.11 -14.96 3.14
CA TRP A 113 -8.79 -14.34 3.19
C TRP A 113 -7.76 -15.31 3.75
N THR A 114 -6.69 -15.52 2.99
CA THR A 114 -5.47 -16.19 3.45
C THR A 114 -4.35 -15.16 3.48
N GLU A 115 -3.73 -14.97 4.64
CA GLU A 115 -2.52 -14.16 4.74
C GLU A 115 -1.36 -14.87 4.05
N VAL A 116 -0.70 -14.15 3.14
CA VAL A 116 0.46 -14.67 2.37
C VAL A 116 1.75 -13.93 2.70
N TYR A 117 1.64 -12.73 3.27
CA TYR A 117 2.80 -11.96 3.70
C TYR A 117 2.44 -11.01 4.84
N PHE A 118 3.40 -10.81 5.74
CA PHE A 118 3.35 -9.82 6.80
C PHE A 118 4.75 -9.24 6.99
N THR A 119 4.83 -7.94 7.26
CA THR A 119 6.07 -7.27 7.66
C THR A 119 5.81 -6.18 8.67
N ASP A 120 6.78 -5.92 9.53
CA ASP A 120 6.86 -4.81 10.48
C ASP A 120 8.12 -3.96 10.26
N THR A 121 8.75 -4.08 9.08
CA THR A 121 10.04 -3.46 8.77
C THR A 121 10.00 -2.51 7.58
N ALA A 122 8.81 -2.02 7.17
CA ALA A 122 8.74 -0.99 6.15
C ALA A 122 9.42 0.30 6.65
N GLN A 123 10.23 0.91 5.80
CA GLN A 123 10.98 2.12 6.12
C GLN A 123 10.07 3.34 6.06
N VAL A 124 10.24 4.24 7.02
CA VAL A 124 9.51 5.51 7.19
C VAL A 124 10.44 6.67 6.91
N GLU A 125 9.93 7.87 6.64
CA GLU A 125 10.74 9.00 6.14
C GLU A 125 11.41 8.66 4.79
N HIS A 126 10.84 7.69 4.06
CA HIS A 126 11.39 7.17 2.81
C HIS A 126 10.31 7.21 1.74
N SER A 127 10.43 8.17 0.81
CA SER A 127 9.57 8.28 -0.37
C SER A 127 10.11 7.51 -1.59
N ILE A 128 11.06 6.61 -1.36
CA ILE A 128 11.69 5.76 -2.37
C ILE A 128 10.97 4.40 -2.37
N PRO A 129 10.78 3.77 -3.54
CA PRO A 129 10.33 2.39 -3.69
C PRO A 129 10.99 1.39 -2.72
N GLN A 130 10.13 0.65 -2.03
CA GLN A 130 10.51 -0.48 -1.20
C GLN A 130 9.92 -1.75 -1.80
N ILE A 131 10.78 -2.73 -2.08
CA ILE A 131 10.40 -4.03 -2.63
C ILE A 131 10.39 -5.06 -1.51
N PHE A 132 9.26 -5.75 -1.37
CA PHE A 132 9.04 -6.84 -0.42
C PHE A 132 8.88 -8.14 -1.21
N SER A 133 9.64 -9.16 -0.80
CA SER A 133 9.70 -10.46 -1.46
C SER A 133 9.77 -11.59 -0.42
N GLY A 134 10.01 -12.83 -0.87
CA GLY A 134 10.10 -14.00 0.02
C GLY A 134 8.74 -14.62 0.37
N PHE A 135 7.71 -14.29 -0.40
CA PHE A 135 6.38 -14.90 -0.33
C PHE A 135 5.90 -15.34 -1.71
N SER A 136 4.86 -16.17 -1.72
CA SER A 136 4.12 -16.50 -2.92
C SER A 136 2.67 -16.78 -2.53
N GLY A 137 1.74 -16.15 -3.24
CA GLY A 137 0.31 -16.33 -3.01
C GLY A 137 -0.45 -16.31 -4.31
N SER A 138 -1.44 -17.19 -4.46
CA SER A 138 -2.29 -17.24 -5.65
C SER A 138 -3.74 -16.91 -5.29
N GLY A 139 -4.34 -16.01 -6.06
CA GLY A 139 -5.76 -15.69 -5.95
C GLY A 139 -6.17 -14.55 -6.86
N ARG A 140 -7.49 -14.35 -6.99
CA ARG A 140 -8.07 -13.29 -7.82
C ARG A 140 -8.28 -12.01 -7.02
N TYR A 141 -8.70 -12.15 -5.77
CA TYR A 141 -8.97 -11.04 -4.89
C TYR A 141 -7.81 -10.86 -3.93
N TRP A 142 -7.39 -9.61 -3.74
CA TRP A 142 -6.23 -9.28 -2.93
C TRP A 142 -6.59 -8.19 -1.94
N ARG A 143 -6.06 -8.29 -0.73
CA ARG A 143 -6.23 -7.27 0.32
C ARG A 143 -4.88 -6.86 0.87
N PHE A 144 -4.54 -5.59 0.66
CA PHE A 144 -3.44 -4.94 1.35
C PHE A 144 -4.00 -4.26 2.60
N THR A 145 -3.40 -4.47 3.77
CA THR A 145 -3.78 -3.78 5.00
C THR A 145 -2.57 -3.17 5.70
N ALA A 146 -2.52 -1.85 5.81
CA ALA A 146 -1.61 -1.15 6.71
C ALA A 146 -2.04 -1.38 8.17
N THR A 147 -1.19 -2.07 8.92
CA THR A 147 -1.41 -2.47 10.32
C THR A 147 -0.74 -1.53 11.31
N GLU A 148 0.23 -0.74 10.87
CA GLU A 148 0.88 0.29 11.69
C GLU A 148 1.50 1.37 10.80
N THR A 149 1.38 2.62 11.24
CA THR A 149 2.14 3.78 10.74
C THR A 149 2.98 4.35 11.88
N PHE A 150 3.99 5.15 11.57
CA PHE A 150 4.98 5.56 12.58
C PHE A 150 4.39 6.27 13.82
N GLU A 151 3.50 7.25 13.63
CA GLU A 151 2.76 7.88 14.73
C GLU A 151 1.30 7.42 14.85
N GLY A 152 0.91 6.38 14.11
CA GLY A 152 -0.46 5.86 14.13
C GLY A 152 -1.49 6.73 13.39
N TRP A 153 -1.06 7.75 12.64
CA TRP A 153 -1.99 8.46 11.76
C TRP A 153 -2.35 7.60 10.55
N GLN A 154 -3.41 7.97 9.84
CA GLN A 154 -3.81 7.27 8.62
C GLN A 154 -2.66 7.21 7.61
N PRO A 155 -2.52 6.12 6.85
CA PRO A 155 -1.45 5.97 5.88
C PRO A 155 -1.57 6.98 4.75
N TRP A 156 -0.43 7.52 4.32
CA TRP A 156 -0.25 8.23 3.07
C TRP A 156 0.63 7.41 2.14
N LEU A 157 0.00 6.77 1.16
CA LEU A 157 0.67 5.88 0.23
C LEU A 157 0.62 6.48 -1.18
N LYS A 158 1.77 6.60 -1.83
CA LYS A 158 1.90 7.13 -3.19
C LYS A 158 1.68 6.05 -4.25
N ASP A 159 2.19 4.84 -4.02
CA ASP A 159 2.15 3.78 -5.02
C ASP A 159 2.13 2.40 -4.37
N LEU A 160 1.40 1.47 -4.99
CA LEU A 160 1.30 0.07 -4.60
C LEU A 160 1.25 -0.80 -5.86
N LYS A 161 2.32 -1.56 -6.11
CA LYS A 161 2.43 -2.45 -7.27
C LYS A 161 2.71 -3.88 -6.85
N PHE A 162 2.22 -4.82 -7.64
CA PHE A 162 2.42 -6.25 -7.43
C PHE A 162 3.26 -6.81 -8.57
N HIS A 163 4.12 -7.79 -8.30
CA HIS A 163 4.86 -8.51 -9.33
C HIS A 163 4.47 -9.98 -9.30
N GLY A 164 4.19 -10.55 -10.47
CA GLY A 164 3.78 -11.94 -10.57
C GLY A 164 3.28 -12.31 -11.96
N PHE A 165 2.55 -13.41 -12.05
CA PHE A 165 2.01 -13.93 -13.30
C PHE A 165 0.58 -14.43 -13.13
N ILE A 166 -0.16 -14.54 -14.23
CA ILE A 166 -1.48 -15.15 -14.24
C ILE A 166 -1.34 -16.60 -13.78
N THR A 167 -2.07 -16.99 -12.73
CA THR A 167 -2.10 -18.39 -12.28
C THR A 167 -2.84 -19.19 -13.35
N PRO A 168 -2.21 -20.20 -13.98
CA PRO A 168 -2.93 -21.08 -14.89
C PRO A 168 -4.08 -21.72 -14.13
N GLU A 169 -5.30 -21.65 -14.66
CA GLU A 169 -6.37 -22.48 -14.13
C GLU A 169 -5.90 -23.93 -14.28
N GLU A 170 -5.67 -24.61 -13.16
CA GLU A 170 -5.53 -26.06 -13.20
C GLU A 170 -6.82 -26.58 -13.83
N THR A 171 -6.72 -26.99 -15.09
CA THR A 171 -7.81 -27.67 -15.77
C THR A 171 -7.96 -28.98 -15.03
N THR A 172 -8.80 -29.01 -14.00
CA THR A 172 -9.25 -30.24 -13.39
C THR A 172 -9.98 -30.97 -14.49
N THR A 173 -9.22 -31.79 -15.22
CA THR A 173 -9.77 -32.79 -16.11
C THR A 173 -10.58 -33.66 -15.17
N THR A 174 -11.88 -33.39 -15.13
CA THR A 174 -12.85 -34.27 -14.51
C THR A 174 -12.74 -35.53 -15.34
N THR A 175 -11.85 -36.44 -14.93
CA THR A 175 -11.83 -37.80 -15.40
C THR A 175 -13.21 -38.28 -15.07
N ALA A 176 -14.08 -38.35 -16.08
CA ALA A 176 -15.37 -38.97 -15.95
C ALA A 176 -15.14 -40.29 -15.21
N PRO A 177 -15.90 -40.60 -14.14
CA PRO A 177 -15.71 -41.86 -13.45
C PRO A 177 -15.79 -42.95 -14.51
N THR A 178 -14.65 -43.59 -14.79
CA THR A 178 -14.63 -44.79 -15.61
C THR A 178 -15.45 -45.78 -14.82
N THR A 179 -16.73 -45.88 -15.16
CA THR A 179 -17.61 -46.95 -14.73
C THR A 179 -16.96 -48.23 -15.24
N ILE A 180 -16.12 -48.84 -14.41
CA ILE A 180 -15.80 -50.25 -14.57
C ILE A 180 -17.16 -50.95 -14.47
N PRO A 181 -17.61 -51.70 -15.48
CA PRO A 181 -18.80 -52.51 -15.35
C PRO A 181 -18.52 -53.56 -14.28
N THR A 182 -18.89 -53.28 -13.03
CA THR A 182 -18.96 -54.29 -11.99
C THR A 182 -20.20 -55.10 -12.26
N THR A 183 -19.99 -56.33 -12.73
CA THR A 183 -21.02 -57.38 -12.76
C THR A 183 -21.42 -57.67 -11.31
N THR A 184 -22.44 -56.95 -10.83
CA THR A 184 -23.05 -57.19 -9.53
C THR A 184 -24.14 -58.25 -9.71
N THR A 185 -23.89 -59.44 -9.17
CA THR A 185 -24.90 -60.47 -8.94
C THR A 185 -25.97 -59.93 -7.98
N GLU A 186 -27.19 -59.93 -8.46
CA GLU A 186 -28.42 -59.53 -7.79
C GLU A 186 -28.66 -60.42 -6.55
N ALA A 187 -28.51 -59.83 -5.36
CA ALA A 187 -29.04 -60.39 -4.12
C ALA A 187 -30.22 -59.52 -3.68
N GLU A 188 -31.41 -60.07 -3.89
CA GLU A 188 -32.72 -59.56 -3.52
C GLU A 188 -32.73 -59.09 -2.04
N THR A 189 -32.88 -57.79 -1.81
CA THR A 189 -33.05 -57.22 -0.47
C THR A 189 -34.39 -56.50 -0.38
N THR A 190 -35.27 -57.06 0.46
CA THR A 190 -36.61 -56.58 0.77
C THR A 190 -36.57 -55.17 1.36
N THR A 191 -37.21 -54.22 0.69
CA THR A 191 -37.32 -52.82 1.13
C THR A 191 -38.53 -52.64 2.04
N THR A 192 -38.31 -52.22 3.29
CA THR A 192 -39.37 -51.72 4.18
C THR A 192 -39.49 -50.21 4.01
N THR A 193 -40.62 -49.78 3.46
CA THR A 193 -41.00 -48.38 3.27
C THR A 193 -41.26 -47.71 4.63
N VAL A 194 -40.41 -46.75 5.01
CA VAL A 194 -40.69 -45.78 6.08
C VAL A 194 -40.95 -44.42 5.43
N ALA A 195 -42.08 -43.82 5.80
CA ALA A 195 -42.59 -42.58 5.23
C ALA A 195 -41.65 -41.38 5.49
N PRO A 196 -41.55 -40.43 4.54
CA PRO A 196 -40.72 -39.23 4.70
C PRO A 196 -41.34 -38.23 5.69
N PRO A 197 -40.53 -37.53 6.51
CA PRO A 197 -41.00 -36.41 7.32
C PRO A 197 -41.34 -35.20 6.46
N ILE A 198 -42.44 -34.53 6.84
CA ILE A 198 -43.03 -33.35 6.22
C ILE A 198 -42.05 -32.15 6.29
N PRO A 199 -41.86 -31.37 5.20
CA PRO A 199 -41.03 -30.18 5.24
C PRO A 199 -41.75 -29.01 5.95
N THR A 200 -41.13 -28.48 6.99
CA THR A 200 -41.58 -27.27 7.69
C THR A 200 -41.16 -26.03 6.89
N THR A 201 -42.15 -25.24 6.46
CA THR A 201 -41.95 -24.00 5.73
C THR A 201 -41.60 -22.87 6.71
N SER A 202 -40.42 -22.26 6.58
CA SER A 202 -40.04 -21.06 7.33
C SER A 202 -40.41 -19.81 6.54
N THR A 203 -41.34 -19.03 7.09
CA THR A 203 -41.80 -17.74 6.56
C THR A 203 -40.80 -16.64 6.90
N THR A 204 -40.19 -16.03 5.89
CA THR A 204 -39.34 -14.84 6.02
C THR A 204 -40.22 -13.59 6.14
N GLN A 205 -40.13 -12.87 7.27
CA GLN A 205 -40.75 -11.56 7.43
C GLN A 205 -39.90 -10.48 6.75
N ALA A 206 -40.53 -9.68 5.89
CA ALA A 206 -39.93 -8.49 5.29
C ALA A 206 -40.01 -7.32 6.27
N THR A 207 -38.86 -6.82 6.71
CA THR A 207 -38.77 -5.61 7.53
C THR A 207 -38.68 -4.40 6.59
N THR A 208 -39.74 -3.59 6.55
CA THR A 208 -39.74 -2.30 5.85
C THR A 208 -38.86 -1.32 6.61
N PHE A 209 -37.79 -0.86 5.96
CA PHE A 209 -36.91 0.19 6.48
C PHE A 209 -37.43 1.55 6.03
N THR A 210 -37.89 2.36 6.98
CA THR A 210 -38.34 3.74 6.72
C THR A 210 -37.14 4.68 6.84
N LEU A 211 -36.83 5.39 5.75
CA LEU A 211 -35.79 6.43 5.72
C LEU A 211 -36.19 7.62 6.62
N PRO A 212 -35.33 8.12 7.52
CA PRO A 212 -35.57 9.38 8.18
C PRO A 212 -35.25 10.55 7.25
N THR A 213 -36.18 11.50 7.20
CA THR A 213 -36.10 12.78 6.49
C THR A 213 -34.99 13.65 7.06
N GLU A 214 -34.12 14.15 6.18
CA GLU A 214 -33.04 15.08 6.47
C GLU A 214 -33.60 16.50 6.74
N PRO A 215 -33.14 17.22 7.76
CA PRO A 215 -33.52 18.62 7.96
C PRO A 215 -32.66 19.56 7.11
N ASP A 216 -33.32 20.31 6.22
CA ASP A 216 -32.77 21.44 5.48
C ASP A 216 -32.16 22.50 6.43
N ASN A 217 -30.83 22.60 6.42
CA ASN A 217 -30.07 23.70 6.99
C ASN A 217 -29.53 24.57 5.86
N ASN A 218 -30.35 25.54 5.48
CA ASN A 218 -29.94 26.71 4.70
C ASN A 218 -29.34 27.76 5.67
N SER A 219 -28.02 27.87 5.71
CA SER A 219 -27.33 28.98 6.36
C SER A 219 -26.35 29.63 5.40
N THR A 220 -26.84 30.66 4.72
CA THR A 220 -26.09 31.52 3.81
C THR A 220 -25.23 32.49 4.65
N SER A 221 -23.92 32.31 4.65
CA SER A 221 -22.97 33.32 5.15
C SER A 221 -22.25 33.97 3.96
N PRO A 222 -22.17 35.31 3.88
CA PRO A 222 -21.48 36.00 2.79
C PRO A 222 -19.94 35.93 2.96
N PRO A 223 -19.18 36.00 1.86
CA PRO A 223 -17.72 35.91 1.89
C PRO A 223 -17.08 37.19 2.43
N PRO A 224 -15.95 37.09 3.17
CA PRO A 224 -15.20 38.27 3.59
C PRO A 224 -14.47 38.92 2.41
N THR A 225 -14.66 40.23 2.30
CA THR A 225 -14.01 41.13 1.34
C THR A 225 -12.51 41.24 1.62
N ALA A 226 -11.68 40.85 0.65
CA ALA A 226 -10.24 41.12 0.68
C ALA A 226 -9.94 42.52 0.08
N PRO A 227 -9.02 43.32 0.65
CA PRO A 227 -8.63 44.58 0.07
C PRO A 227 -7.61 44.41 -1.07
N LEU A 228 -7.90 45.08 -2.19
CA LEU A 228 -6.98 45.34 -3.29
C LEU A 228 -5.76 46.12 -2.79
N ILE A 229 -4.55 45.60 -3.00
CA ILE A 229 -3.32 46.40 -2.99
C ILE A 229 -2.77 46.46 -4.41
N ASN A 230 -2.80 47.68 -4.93
CA ASN A 230 -2.31 48.10 -6.22
C ASN A 230 -0.86 48.58 -6.01
N ALA A 231 0.12 47.94 -6.63
CA ALA A 231 1.48 48.47 -6.72
C ALA A 231 2.03 48.23 -8.13
N THR A 232 1.84 49.26 -8.94
CA THR A 232 2.57 49.50 -10.19
C THR A 232 4.00 49.89 -9.81
N GLN A 233 5.02 49.17 -10.30
CA GLN A 233 6.28 49.83 -10.61
C GLN A 233 7.00 49.17 -11.79
N ARG A 234 7.04 49.97 -12.86
CA ARG A 234 7.85 49.88 -14.07
C ARG A 234 9.24 50.45 -13.79
N MET A 235 10.22 50.07 -14.63
CA MET A 235 11.61 50.53 -14.81
C MET A 235 12.64 49.47 -14.37
N GLY A 236 13.61 49.05 -15.18
CA GLY A 236 13.98 49.50 -16.52
C GLY A 236 14.99 48.56 -17.20
N GLU A 237 15.12 48.77 -18.51
CA GLU A 237 16.09 48.18 -19.44
C GLU A 237 17.54 48.63 -19.17
N GLY A 238 18.48 47.82 -19.68
CA GLY A 238 19.89 48.18 -19.92
C GLY A 238 20.84 47.32 -19.09
N GLY A 239 21.84 46.64 -19.62
CA GLY A 239 22.41 46.59 -20.97
C GLY A 239 23.65 45.71 -20.87
N ALA A 240 23.93 44.93 -21.91
CA ALA A 240 25.09 44.06 -22.00
C ALA A 240 26.34 44.85 -22.41
N VAL A 241 27.43 44.65 -21.66
CA VAL A 241 28.85 44.86 -22.01
C VAL A 241 29.61 44.05 -20.97
N GLY A 242 30.45 43.07 -21.30
CA GLY A 242 31.68 43.21 -22.09
C GLY A 242 32.84 42.82 -21.16
N ALA A 243 33.60 41.80 -21.55
CA ALA A 243 34.63 41.14 -20.77
C ALA A 243 35.74 42.06 -20.22
N SER A 244 36.30 41.70 -19.06
CA SER A 244 37.67 42.06 -18.68
C SER A 244 38.27 41.01 -17.75
N THR A 245 39.29 40.36 -18.29
CA THR A 245 40.30 39.54 -17.62
C THR A 245 41.30 40.43 -16.87
N GLY A 246 41.79 39.94 -15.73
CA GLY A 246 43.12 40.26 -15.23
C GLY A 246 43.20 40.84 -13.82
N GLY A 247 44.16 40.32 -13.04
CA GLY A 247 44.84 41.10 -12.01
C GLY A 247 44.82 40.51 -10.61
N ALA A 248 45.76 39.60 -10.34
CA ALA A 248 46.16 39.24 -8.99
C ALA A 248 46.86 40.41 -8.27
N SER A 249 46.46 40.67 -7.03
CA SER A 249 47.29 41.20 -5.94
C SER A 249 46.57 40.76 -4.65
N GLY A 250 47.16 39.99 -3.74
CA GLY A 250 48.37 40.31 -3.01
C GLY A 250 47.97 40.96 -1.69
N GLY A 251 47.47 40.18 -0.72
CA GLY A 251 47.03 40.68 0.57
C GLY A 251 46.98 39.55 1.60
N ALA A 252 48.07 39.40 2.35
CA ALA A 252 48.15 38.53 3.50
C ALA A 252 47.23 39.03 4.62
N VAL A 253 46.36 38.17 5.14
CA VAL A 253 45.76 38.35 6.47
C VAL A 253 45.96 37.06 7.24
N ALA A 254 46.75 37.20 8.31
CA ALA A 254 47.05 36.20 9.30
C ALA A 254 45.91 36.08 10.31
N GLY A 255 45.70 34.86 10.81
CA GLY A 255 45.19 34.62 12.16
C GLY A 255 43.74 34.15 12.25
N GLY A 256 43.55 32.93 12.78
CA GLY A 256 42.26 32.50 13.31
C GLY A 256 41.93 31.02 13.16
N VAL A 257 42.74 30.12 13.72
CA VAL A 257 42.29 28.76 14.02
C VAL A 257 41.48 28.81 15.32
N VAL A 258 40.17 28.64 15.21
CA VAL A 258 39.34 28.04 16.27
C VAL A 258 38.37 27.09 15.57
N GLY A 259 38.82 25.84 15.41
CA GLY A 259 37.91 24.72 15.23
C GLY A 259 37.33 24.35 16.58
N THR A 260 36.03 24.06 16.61
CA THR A 260 35.34 23.00 17.38
C THR A 260 33.84 23.28 17.26
N LEU A 261 33.08 22.43 16.54
CA LEU A 261 31.65 22.12 16.77
C LEU A 261 31.06 21.44 15.53
N ALA A 262 31.14 20.11 15.45
CA ALA A 262 30.17 19.26 14.72
C ALA A 262 30.46 17.77 14.95
N VAL A 263 30.36 17.29 16.20
CA VAL A 263 30.31 15.84 16.48
C VAL A 263 29.30 15.58 17.60
N LEU A 264 28.01 15.88 17.40
CA LEU A 264 26.92 15.48 18.30
C LEU A 264 25.60 15.21 17.55
N GLY A 265 25.66 14.63 16.34
CA GLY A 265 24.47 14.34 15.53
C GLY A 265 24.13 12.87 15.30
N VAL A 266 25.03 11.93 15.58
CA VAL A 266 24.88 10.54 15.09
C VAL A 266 24.64 9.50 16.20
N VAL A 267 24.79 9.86 17.49
CA VAL A 267 24.63 8.89 18.59
C VAL A 267 23.17 8.76 19.07
N GLY A 268 22.29 9.70 18.71
CA GLY A 268 20.89 9.72 19.18
C GLY A 268 19.98 8.67 18.53
N ALA A 269 20.12 8.41 17.24
CA ALA A 269 19.20 7.53 16.51
C ALA A 269 19.43 6.03 16.79
N ALA A 270 20.69 5.60 16.94
CA ALA A 270 21.01 4.20 17.24
C ALA A 270 20.63 3.79 18.69
N GLY A 271 20.70 4.72 19.65
CA GLY A 271 20.40 4.46 21.06
C GLY A 271 18.91 4.24 21.34
N GLY A 272 18.02 4.96 20.65
CA GLY A 272 16.57 4.80 20.78
C GLY A 272 16.06 3.45 20.27
N TYR A 273 16.61 3.00 19.14
CA TYR A 273 16.22 1.74 18.49
C TYR A 273 16.56 0.49 19.33
N LEU A 274 17.71 0.51 20.04
CA LEU A 274 18.11 -0.62 20.90
C LEU A 274 17.34 -0.70 22.22
N LEU A 275 16.83 0.42 22.75
CA LEU A 275 15.98 0.41 23.95
C LEU A 275 14.54 -0.04 23.65
N TYR A 276 14.05 0.16 22.43
CA TYR A 276 12.69 -0.24 22.06
C TYR A 276 12.52 -1.77 21.91
N LYS A 277 13.52 -2.50 21.38
CA LYS A 277 13.44 -3.97 21.24
C LYS A 277 13.42 -4.75 22.56
N LYS A 278 13.83 -4.16 23.69
CA LYS A 278 14.02 -4.91 24.95
C LYS A 278 12.73 -5.13 25.77
N LYS A 279 11.56 -4.65 25.33
CA LYS A 279 10.32 -4.71 26.15
C LYS A 279 9.31 -5.81 25.83
N ARG A 280 9.62 -6.78 24.97
CA ARG A 280 8.77 -7.96 24.76
C ARG A 280 9.48 -9.23 25.20
N THR A 281 9.49 -9.49 26.50
CA THR A 281 9.80 -10.82 27.05
C THR A 281 8.55 -11.38 27.72
N ALA A 282 8.02 -12.42 27.09
CA ALA A 282 7.23 -13.54 27.62
C ALA A 282 6.25 -13.26 28.79
N VAL A 283 4.96 -13.28 28.48
CA VAL A 283 3.95 -13.77 29.43
C VAL A 283 3.93 -15.28 29.30
N GLU A 284 4.38 -15.97 30.34
CA GLU A 284 4.35 -17.43 30.46
C GLU A 284 2.92 -17.89 30.77
N PRO A 285 2.39 -18.96 30.13
CA PRO A 285 1.09 -19.50 30.48
C PRO A 285 1.17 -20.29 31.79
N LYS A 286 0.31 -19.96 32.75
CA LYS A 286 0.08 -20.79 33.94
C LYS A 286 -0.65 -22.08 33.53
N ALA A 287 -0.09 -23.20 33.96
CA ALA A 287 -0.75 -24.50 34.03
C ALA A 287 -1.84 -24.51 35.10
#